data_AF-A0A090DR07-F1
#
_entry.id   AF-A0A090DR07-F1
#
_cell.length_a   1.000
_cell.length_b   1.000
_cell.length_c   1.000
_cell.angle_alpha   90.00
_cell.angle_beta   90.00
_cell.angle_gamma   90.00
#
_symmetry.space_group_name_H-M   'P 1'
#
loop_
_entity.id
_entity.type
_entity.pdbx_description
1 polymer ?
#
loop_
_entity_poly.entity_id
_entity_poly.type
_entity_poly.pdbx_seq_one_letter_code
_entity_poly.pdbx_strand_id
1 'polypeptide(L)' 'MLKWGAILGIIGFLGGFVGPVIFTPEANQGPLLGIFITGPLGFVLGLIVGFVLRLLRV' A
#
# COMPACT_ATOMS: atom_id res chain seq x y z
N MET A 1 9.75 11.50 2.93
CA MET A 1 8.93 10.69 3.86
C MET A 1 7.51 10.56 3.34
N LEU A 2 6.67 11.61 3.40
CA LEU A 2 5.26 11.52 3.00
C LEU A 2 5.04 11.11 1.53
N LYS A 3 5.86 11.62 0.59
CA LYS A 3 5.82 11.22 -0.84
C LYS A 3 5.90 9.70 -1.01
N TRP A 4 6.88 9.08 -0.36
CA TRP A 4 7.08 7.63 -0.43
C TRP A 4 5.96 6.86 0.27
N GLY A 5 5.46 7.37 1.40
CA GLY A 5 4.25 6.87 2.06
C GLY A 5 3.05 6.85 1.11
N ALA A 6 2.75 7.97 0.46
CA ALA A 6 1.64 8.06 -0.49
C ALA A 6 1.81 7.12 -1.68
N ILE A 7 3.00 7.07 -2.29
CA ILE A 7 3.28 6.19 -3.45
C ILE A 7 3.08 4.72 -3.09
N LEU A 8 3.76 4.23 -2.04
CA LEU A 8 3.65 2.81 -1.68
C LEU A 8 2.28 2.47 -1.08
N GLY A 9 1.64 3.41 -0.39
CA GLY A 9 0.28 3.25 0.11
C GLY A 9 -0.75 3.12 -1.01
N ILE A 10 -0.65 3.93 -2.06
CA ILE A 10 -1.53 3.84 -3.23
C ILE A 10 -1.28 2.52 -3.98
N ILE A 11 -0.03 2.12 -4.18
CA ILE A 11 0.30 0.85 -4.84
C ILE A 11 -0.26 -0.34 -4.03
N GLY A 12 -0.05 -0.35 -2.71
CA GLY A 12 -0.59 -1.37 -1.82
C GLY A 12 -2.12 -1.40 -1.82
N PHE A 13 -2.76 -0.23 -1.74
CA PHE A 13 -4.21 -0.09 -1.81
C PHE A 13 -4.75 -0.65 -3.13
N LEU A 14 -4.22 -0.21 -4.27
CA LEU A 14 -4.67 -0.66 -5.58
C LEU A 14 -4.48 -2.17 -5.76
N GLY A 15 -3.33 -2.71 -5.34
CA GLY A 15 -3.08 -4.16 -5.39
C GLY A 15 -4.07 -4.96 -4.54
N GLY A 16 -4.29 -4.56 -3.28
CA GLY A 16 -5.19 -5.28 -2.38
C GLY A 16 -6.68 -4.96 -2.57
N PHE A 17 -7.01 -3.87 -3.25
CA PHE A 17 -8.40 -3.53 -3.59
C PHE A 17 -8.80 -4.17 -4.91
N VAL A 18 -8.03 -3.92 -5.98
CA VAL A 18 -8.34 -4.37 -7.33
C VAL A 18 -8.00 -5.85 -7.53
N GLY A 19 -6.94 -6.35 -6.89
CA GLY A 19 -6.53 -7.75 -6.99
C GLY A 19 -7.67 -8.72 -6.66
N PRO A 20 -8.30 -8.64 -5.48
CA PRO A 20 -9.43 -9.50 -5.14
C PRO A 20 -10.64 -9.33 -6.06
N VAL A 21 -10.91 -8.13 -6.56
CA VAL A 21 -12.00 -7.88 -7.52
C VAL A 21 -11.80 -8.66 -8.83
N ILE A 22 -10.55 -8.82 -9.26
CA ILE A 22 -10.23 -9.50 -10.52
C ILE A 22 -10.05 -11.00 -10.32
N PHE A 23 -9.30 -11.40 -9.28
CA PHE A 23 -8.81 -12.78 -9.12
C PHE A 23 -9.66 -13.63 -8.18
N THR A 24 -10.44 -13.03 -7.28
CA THR A 24 -11.31 -13.73 -6.32
C THR A 24 -12.65 -12.99 -6.16
N PRO A 25 -13.42 -12.78 -7.26
CA PRO A 25 -14.62 -11.94 -7.26
C PRO A 25 -15.74 -12.48 -6.34
N GLU A 26 -15.72 -13.76 -5.99
CA GLU A 26 -16.63 -14.39 -5.03
C GLU A 26 -16.39 -13.93 -3.59
N ALA A 27 -15.20 -13.42 -3.28
CA ALA A 27 -14.89 -12.84 -1.99
C ALA A 27 -15.52 -11.44 -1.90
N ASN A 28 -16.75 -11.37 -1.37
CA ASN A 28 -17.52 -10.12 -1.26
C ASN A 28 -16.84 -9.02 -0.41
N GLN A 29 -15.86 -9.40 0.41
CA GLN A 29 -15.04 -8.49 1.22
C GLN A 29 -13.59 -8.35 0.74
N GLY A 30 -13.27 -8.89 -0.44
CA GLY A 30 -11.94 -8.82 -1.04
C GLY A 30 -11.33 -7.40 -1.02
N PRO A 31 -12.06 -6.36 -1.44
CA PRO A 31 -11.54 -4.99 -1.43
C PRO A 31 -11.12 -4.44 -0.06
N LEU A 32 -11.62 -5.02 1.04
CA LEU A 32 -11.25 -4.60 2.40
C LEU A 32 -9.77 -4.88 2.70
N LEU A 33 -9.15 -5.85 2.01
CA LEU A 33 -7.71 -6.09 2.06
C LEU A 33 -6.92 -4.83 1.66
N GLY A 34 -7.33 -4.17 0.58
CA GLY A 34 -6.78 -2.90 0.11
C GLY A 34 -6.91 -1.77 1.12
N ILE A 35 -8.11 -1.64 1.70
CA ILE A 35 -8.47 -0.53 2.59
C ILE A 35 -7.78 -0.65 3.96
N PHE A 36 -7.85 -1.83 4.59
CA PHE A 36 -7.44 -1.99 5.99
C PHE A 36 -6.04 -2.57 6.16
N ILE A 37 -5.47 -3.21 5.13
CA ILE A 37 -4.20 -3.94 5.26
C ILE A 37 -3.16 -3.40 4.29
N THR A 38 -3.28 -3.69 2.99
CA THR A 38 -2.16 -3.46 2.05
C THR A 38 -1.92 -1.98 1.77
N GLY A 39 -2.97 -1.14 1.76
CA GLY A 39 -2.83 0.32 1.66
C GLY A 39 -2.11 0.92 2.87
N PRO A 40 -2.62 0.72 4.11
CA PRO A 40 -1.96 1.19 5.33
C PRO A 40 -0.53 0.65 5.51
N LEU A 41 -0.30 -0.65 5.26
CA LEU A 41 1.04 -1.24 5.33
C LEU A 41 1.98 -0.62 4.28
N GLY A 42 1.52 -0.44 3.05
CA GLY A 42 2.27 0.24 2.00
C GLY A 42 2.65 1.66 2.41
N PHE A 43 1.73 2.39 3.05
CA PHE A 43 2.01 3.74 3.55
C PHE A 43 3.09 3.75 4.63
N VAL A 44 3.00 2.86 5.63
CA VAL A 44 4.00 2.73 6.69
C VAL A 44 5.37 2.34 6.11
N LEU A 45 5.42 1.36 5.20
CA LEU A 45 6.62 0.99 4.46
C LEU A 45 7.21 2.18 3.70
N GLY A 46 6.37 2.98 3.03
CA GLY A 46 6.81 4.16 2.31
C GLY A 46 7.39 5.24 3.23
N LEU A 47 6.84 5.41 4.44
CA LEU A 47 7.46 6.30 5.43
C LEU A 47 8.83 5.80 5.86
N ILE A 48 8.99 4.49 6.10
CA ILE A 48 10.26 3.85 6.46
C ILE A 48 11.28 4.03 5.33
N VAL A 49 10.92 3.70 4.08
CA VAL A 49 11.76 3.88 2.89
C VAL A 49 12.18 5.34 2.76
N GLY A 50 11.22 6.27 2.89
CA GLY A 50 11.51 7.69 2.80
C GLY A 50 12.35 8.26 3.96
N PHE A 51 12.36 7.59 5.12
CA PHE A 51 13.27 7.92 6.22
C PHE A 51 14.67 7.37 5.97
N VAL A 52 14.78 6.11 5.52
CA VAL A 52 16.06 5.47 5.19
C VAL A 52 16.79 6.20 4.08
N LEU A 53 16.10 6.52 2.97
CA LEU A 53 16.70 7.29 1.86
C LEU A 53 17.23 8.65 2.34
N ARG A 54 16.46 9.34 3.19
CA ARG A 54 16.90 10.59 3.80
C ARG A 54 18.14 10.42 4.67
N LEU A 55 18.24 9.33 5.44
CA LEU A 55 19.41 9.02 6.26
C LEU A 55 20.64 8.72 5.40
N LEU A 56 20.44 8.00 4.29
CA LEU A 56 21.46 7.68 3.30
C LEU A 56 21.86 8.88 2.43
N ARG A 57 21.16 10.02 2.55
CA ARG A 57 21.33 11.24 1.74
C ARG A 57 21.21 10.99 0.23
N VAL A 58 20.34 10.05 -0.15
CA VAL A 58 19.95 9.74 -1.53
C VAL A 58 18.54 10.26 -1.77
#